data_AF-A0A838S254-F1
#
_entry.id   AF-A0A838S254-F1
#
_cell.length_a   1.000
_cell.length_b   1.000
_cell.length_c   1.000
_cell.angle_alpha   90.00
_cell.angle_beta   90.00
_cell.angle_gamma   90.00
#
_symmetry.space_group_name_H-M   'P 1'
#
loop_
_entity.id
_entity.type
_entity.pdbx_description
1 polymer ?
#
loop_
_entity_poly.entity_id
_entity_poly.type
_entity_poly.pdbx_seq_one_letter_code
_entity_poly.pdbx_strand_id
1 'polypeptide(L)'
;MRSIVGEIVSSSREVTVMDMEASIEHMSRGTVRYVDALLVVLEPYYRSMETAGRTVPLARALGIQHIYGIANKLRSPEDGEAVAAYCRNHDLELVAKIPFDDSVVEADRTGRAVIDYDVTAPIVEELSRVADFLLREIKVNGNGAGGN
;
A
#
# COMPACT_ATOMS: atom_id res chain seq x y z
N MET A 1 -3.13 23.45 7.34
CA MET A 1 -2.94 22.10 6.72
C MET A 1 -3.03 22.12 5.19
N ARG A 2 -3.95 22.88 4.56
CA ARG A 2 -4.04 23.02 3.09
C ARG A 2 -2.81 23.60 2.40
N SER A 3 -2.06 24.46 3.09
CA SER A 3 -0.93 25.18 2.50
C SER A 3 0.32 24.30 2.36
N ILE A 4 0.53 23.36 3.29
CA ILE A 4 1.75 22.54 3.32
C ILE A 4 1.74 21.50 2.20
N VAL A 5 0.58 20.87 1.96
CA VAL A 5 0.39 19.91 0.85
C VAL A 5 0.55 20.60 -0.52
N GLY A 6 0.20 21.89 -0.64
CA GLY A 6 0.33 22.63 -1.89
C GLY A 6 1.75 23.09 -2.22
N GLU A 7 2.58 23.34 -1.21
CA GLU A 7 3.94 23.88 -1.40
C GLU A 7 4.96 22.76 -1.72
N ILE A 8 4.79 21.59 -1.11
CA ILE A 8 5.54 20.33 -1.39
C ILE A 8 5.44 19.94 -2.88
N VAL A 9 4.29 20.17 -3.50
CA VAL A 9 4.02 19.80 -4.90
C VAL A 9 4.82 20.65 -5.93
N SER A 10 5.47 21.74 -5.50
CA SER A 10 6.00 22.74 -6.45
C SER A 10 7.49 22.62 -6.81
N SER A 11 8.25 21.71 -6.20
CA SER A 11 9.67 21.55 -6.54
C SER A 11 10.19 20.16 -6.14
N SER A 12 10.46 19.31 -7.13
CA SER A 12 11.03 17.95 -7.06
C SER A 12 9.99 16.81 -7.05
N ARG A 13 10.39 15.63 -7.55
CA ARG A 13 9.55 14.43 -7.68
C ARG A 13 9.32 13.81 -6.30
N GLU A 14 8.50 14.45 -5.49
CA GLU A 14 8.25 14.01 -4.11
C GLU A 14 7.16 12.94 -4.08
N VAL A 15 7.44 11.85 -3.37
CA VAL A 15 6.47 10.79 -3.08
C VAL A 15 5.90 11.04 -1.69
N THR A 16 4.58 11.14 -1.58
CA THR A 16 3.90 11.27 -0.29
C THR A 16 3.25 9.94 0.07
N VAL A 17 3.63 9.40 1.23
CA VAL A 17 2.99 8.22 1.82
C VAL A 17 2.14 8.67 3.00
N MET A 18 0.86 8.31 3.00
CA MET A 18 -0.04 8.58 4.11
C MET A 18 -0.34 7.27 4.82
N ASP A 19 0.14 7.13 6.05
CA ASP A 19 -0.31 6.06 6.94
C ASP A 19 -1.71 6.40 7.45
N MET A 20 -2.65 5.52 7.17
CA MET A 20 -4.07 5.72 7.47
C MET A 20 -4.57 4.54 8.27
N GLU A 21 -5.43 4.82 9.25
CA GLU A 21 -6.24 3.77 9.86
C GLU A 21 -7.06 3.06 8.76
N ALA A 22 -7.39 1.79 9.00
CA ALA A 22 -8.00 0.93 7.99
C ALA A 22 -9.35 1.43 7.43
N SER A 23 -9.96 2.42 8.09
CA SER A 23 -11.17 3.10 7.67
C SER A 23 -10.86 4.38 6.89
N ILE A 24 -11.13 4.33 5.59
CA ILE A 24 -11.12 5.51 4.69
C ILE A 24 -12.39 6.37 4.81
N GLU A 25 -13.26 6.07 5.77
CA GLU A 25 -14.55 6.73 5.99
C GLU A 25 -14.41 8.23 6.30
N HIS A 26 -13.28 8.62 6.87
CA HIS A 26 -12.95 10.02 7.15
C HIS A 26 -12.41 10.78 5.92
N MET A 27 -12.22 10.12 4.78
CA MET A 27 -11.80 10.77 3.55
C MET A 27 -12.98 11.46 2.84
N SER A 28 -12.89 12.78 2.67
CA SER A 28 -13.82 13.49 1.80
C SER A 28 -13.53 13.22 0.32
N ARG A 29 -14.56 13.23 -0.54
CA ARG A 29 -14.41 13.11 -2.01
C ARG A 29 -13.38 14.08 -2.59
N GLY A 30 -13.24 15.27 -1.99
CA GLY A 30 -12.28 16.29 -2.42
C GLY A 30 -10.82 15.97 -2.11
N THR A 31 -10.55 15.01 -1.21
CA THR A 31 -9.21 14.53 -0.82
C THR A 31 -8.79 13.33 -1.66
N VAL A 32 -9.74 12.43 -1.96
CA VAL A 32 -9.52 11.22 -2.74
C VAL A 32 -9.00 11.50 -4.15
N ARG A 33 -9.37 12.65 -4.73
CA ARG A 33 -8.88 13.08 -6.05
C ARG A 33 -7.37 13.29 -6.15
N TYR A 34 -6.66 13.32 -5.03
CA TYR A 34 -5.21 13.47 -4.96
C TYR A 34 -4.51 12.16 -4.58
N VAL A 35 -5.26 11.06 -4.47
CA VAL A 35 -4.70 9.74 -4.17
C VAL A 35 -4.51 9.00 -5.49
N ASP A 36 -3.24 8.79 -5.85
CA ASP A 36 -2.89 8.02 -7.04
C ASP A 36 -3.14 6.52 -6.83
N ALA A 37 -2.79 5.99 -5.65
CA ALA A 37 -2.97 4.58 -5.32
C ALA A 37 -3.31 4.37 -3.84
N LEU A 38 -4.09 3.32 -3.57
CA LEU A 38 -4.36 2.80 -2.23
C LEU A 38 -3.72 1.42 -2.08
N LEU A 39 -2.89 1.26 -1.06
CA LEU A 39 -2.32 -0.02 -0.65
C LEU A 39 -3.15 -0.58 0.51
N VAL A 40 -3.73 -1.76 0.32
CA VAL A 40 -4.49 -2.49 1.33
C VAL A 40 -3.61 -3.61 1.85
N VAL A 41 -3.15 -3.50 3.10
CA VAL A 41 -2.31 -4.53 3.74
C VAL A 41 -3.22 -5.57 4.40
N LEU A 42 -3.10 -6.83 3.96
CA LEU A 42 -3.87 -7.97 4.46
C LEU A 42 -2.96 -8.96 5.19
N GLU A 43 -3.40 -9.46 6.33
CA GLU A 43 -2.78 -10.57 7.04
C GLU A 43 -3.64 -11.84 6.88
N PRO A 44 -3.10 -13.06 7.06
CA PRO A 44 -3.82 -14.32 6.90
C PRO A 44 -4.79 -14.60 8.07
N TYR A 45 -5.57 -13.59 8.48
CA TYR A 45 -6.54 -13.66 9.56
C TYR A 45 -7.87 -13.07 9.09
N TYR A 46 -8.97 -13.70 9.51
CA TYR A 46 -10.34 -13.33 9.08
C TYR A 46 -10.64 -11.84 9.25
N ARG A 47 -10.29 -11.25 10.39
CA ARG A 47 -10.54 -9.83 10.69
C ARG A 47 -9.84 -8.88 9.70
N SER A 48 -8.60 -9.19 9.31
CA SER A 48 -7.85 -8.36 8.37
C SER A 48 -8.49 -8.41 6.98
N MET A 49 -8.86 -9.60 6.52
CA MET A 49 -9.57 -9.78 5.25
C MET A 49 -10.95 -9.13 5.28
N GLU A 50 -11.74 -9.31 6.35
CA GLU A 50 -13.06 -8.68 6.55
C GLU A 50 -12.99 -7.15 6.39
N THR A 51 -11.96 -6.53 6.96
CA THR A 51 -11.71 -5.09 6.82
C THR A 51 -11.42 -4.70 5.37
N ALA A 52 -10.55 -5.43 4.68
CA ALA A 52 -10.30 -5.19 3.25
C ALA A 52 -11.59 -5.26 2.41
N GLY A 53 -12.47 -6.23 2.70
CA GLY A 53 -13.76 -6.39 2.04
C GLY A 53 -14.73 -5.22 2.22
N ARG A 54 -14.55 -4.41 3.27
CA ARG A 54 -15.31 -3.17 3.48
C ARG A 54 -14.61 -1.95 2.86
N THR A 55 -13.29 -1.87 3.01
CA THR A 55 -12.50 -0.71 2.56
C THR A 55 -12.40 -0.63 1.04
N VAL A 56 -12.20 -1.76 0.34
CA VAL A 56 -12.03 -1.77 -1.13
C VAL A 56 -13.27 -1.24 -1.87
N PRO A 57 -14.50 -1.67 -1.57
CA PRO A 57 -15.69 -1.11 -2.21
C PRO A 57 -15.87 0.40 -1.94
N LEU A 58 -15.58 0.86 -0.72
CA LEU A 58 -15.64 2.28 -0.36
C LEU A 58 -14.62 3.09 -1.16
N ALA A 59 -13.40 2.60 -1.31
CA ALA A 59 -12.32 3.26 -2.05
C ALA A 59 -12.70 3.42 -3.53
N ARG A 60 -13.26 2.37 -4.12
CA ARG A 60 -13.80 2.39 -5.49
C ARG A 60 -14.94 3.40 -5.63
N ALA A 61 -15.88 3.41 -4.69
CA ALA A 61 -17.01 4.35 -4.71
C ALA A 61 -16.57 5.81 -4.55
N LEU A 62 -15.42 6.05 -3.92
CA LEU A 62 -14.80 7.36 -3.80
C LEU A 62 -13.99 7.77 -5.03
N GLY A 63 -13.76 6.85 -5.98
CA GLY A 63 -13.10 7.10 -7.26
C GLY A 63 -11.61 6.80 -7.30
N ILE A 64 -11.05 6.11 -6.29
CA ILE A 64 -9.65 5.66 -6.31
C ILE A 64 -9.50 4.64 -7.44
N GLN A 65 -8.62 4.95 -8.40
CA GLN A 65 -8.43 4.13 -9.60
C GLN A 65 -7.57 2.90 -9.30
N HIS A 66 -6.47 3.09 -8.57
CA HIS A 66 -5.48 2.06 -8.32
C HIS A 66 -5.59 1.57 -6.87
N ILE A 67 -6.00 0.32 -6.69
CA ILE A 67 -6.14 -0.30 -5.36
C ILE A 67 -5.43 -1.65 -5.40
N TYR A 68 -4.39 -1.79 -4.58
CA TYR A 68 -3.52 -2.97 -4.56
C TYR A 68 -3.51 -3.64 -3.19
N GLY A 69 -3.54 -4.96 -3.17
CA GLY A 69 -3.37 -5.77 -1.97
C GLY A 69 -1.91 -6.10 -1.71
N ILE A 70 -1.51 -6.11 -0.44
CA ILE A 70 -0.22 -6.62 0.04
C ILE A 70 -0.52 -7.70 1.07
N ALA A 71 -0.18 -8.95 0.78
CA ALA A 71 -0.30 -10.04 1.74
C ALA A 71 0.91 -10.01 2.67
N ASN A 72 0.70 -9.76 3.96
CA ASN A 72 1.74 -9.52 4.94
C ASN A 72 1.76 -10.59 6.04
N LYS A 73 2.92 -10.76 6.69
CA LYS A 73 3.15 -11.69 7.80
C LYS A 73 2.79 -13.15 7.48
N LEU A 74 3.05 -13.58 6.25
CA LEU A 74 2.78 -14.96 5.83
C LEU A 74 3.72 -15.93 6.53
N ARG A 75 3.19 -16.94 7.23
CA ARG A 75 3.98 -17.94 7.94
C ARG A 75 4.09 -19.26 7.18
N SER A 76 3.20 -19.47 6.21
CA SER A 76 3.22 -20.66 5.36
C SER A 76 2.72 -20.37 3.95
N PRO A 77 2.95 -21.28 2.98
CA PRO A 77 2.37 -21.19 1.65
C PRO A 77 0.83 -21.10 1.66
N GLU A 78 0.18 -21.80 2.61
CA GLU A 78 -1.27 -21.80 2.77
C GLU A 78 -1.81 -20.43 3.17
N ASP A 79 -1.09 -19.68 4.02
CA ASP A 79 -1.43 -18.29 4.33
C ASP A 79 -1.45 -17.43 3.05
N GLY A 80 -0.41 -17.59 2.23
CA GLY A 80 -0.27 -16.86 0.97
C GLY A 80 -1.37 -17.21 -0.04
N GLU A 81 -1.86 -18.45 -0.03
CA GLU A 81 -2.98 -18.85 -0.89
C GLU A 81 -4.33 -18.37 -0.34
N ALA A 82 -4.54 -18.39 0.98
CA ALA A 82 -5.75 -17.88 1.60
C ALA A 82 -5.97 -16.40 1.27
N VAL A 83 -4.93 -15.58 1.43
CA VAL A 83 -5.01 -14.14 1.09
C VAL A 83 -5.18 -13.93 -0.42
N ALA A 84 -4.48 -14.70 -1.25
CA ALA A 84 -4.62 -14.60 -2.71
C ALA A 84 -6.02 -14.98 -3.19
N ALA A 85 -6.61 -16.05 -2.65
CA ALA A 85 -7.97 -16.46 -2.94
C ALA A 85 -8.98 -15.39 -2.52
N TYR A 86 -8.79 -14.79 -1.34
CA TYR A 86 -9.61 -13.67 -0.89
C TYR A 86 -9.52 -12.49 -1.88
N CYS A 87 -8.31 -12.07 -2.23
CA CYS A 87 -8.10 -10.95 -3.15
C CYS A 87 -8.77 -11.19 -4.51
N ARG A 88 -8.64 -12.40 -5.09
CA ARG A 88 -9.31 -12.78 -6.35
C ARG A 88 -10.83 -12.67 -6.26
N ASN A 89 -11.43 -13.08 -5.14
CA ASN A 89 -12.88 -13.03 -4.94
C ASN A 89 -13.42 -11.61 -4.72
N HIS A 90 -12.56 -10.63 -4.44
CA HIS A 90 -12.90 -9.24 -4.17
C HIS A 90 -12.38 -8.27 -5.24
N ASP A 91 -11.95 -8.81 -6.39
CA ASP A 91 -11.32 -8.09 -7.50
C ASP A 91 -10.12 -7.23 -7.06
N LEU A 92 -9.41 -7.62 -5.99
CA LEU A 92 -8.26 -6.90 -5.47
C LEU A 92 -6.99 -7.46 -6.10
N GLU A 93 -6.21 -6.60 -6.77
CA GLU A 93 -4.94 -7.01 -7.37
C GLU A 93 -3.87 -7.16 -6.28
N LEU A 94 -3.36 -8.38 -6.10
CA LEU A 94 -2.31 -8.67 -5.12
C LEU A 94 -0.93 -8.42 -5.75
N VAL A 95 -0.18 -7.44 -5.23
CA VAL A 95 1.12 -7.02 -5.80
C VAL A 95 2.33 -7.54 -5.02
N ALA A 96 2.12 -8.04 -3.79
CA ALA A 96 3.19 -8.60 -2.97
C ALA A 96 2.71 -9.65 -1.97
N LYS A 97 3.62 -10.55 -1.64
CA LYS A 97 3.51 -11.56 -0.58
C LYS A 97 4.74 -11.45 0.31
N ILE A 98 4.57 -10.90 1.50
CA ILE A 98 5.63 -10.62 2.47
C ILE A 98 5.59 -11.70 3.56
N PRO A 99 6.65 -12.53 3.69
CA PRO A 99 6.72 -13.50 4.76
C PRO A 99 6.82 -12.82 6.13
N PHE A 100 6.42 -13.55 7.17
CA PHE A 100 6.77 -13.16 8.52
C PHE A 100 8.29 -13.21 8.70
N ASP A 101 8.87 -12.14 9.22
CA ASP A 101 10.32 -11.95 9.32
C ASP A 101 10.68 -11.42 10.71
N ASP A 102 11.47 -12.17 11.46
CA ASP A 102 11.90 -11.81 12.82
C ASP A 102 12.79 -10.57 12.84
N SER A 103 13.49 -10.25 11.73
CA SER A 103 14.30 -9.02 11.63
C SER A 103 13.46 -7.76 11.82
N VAL A 104 12.20 -7.78 11.40
CA VAL A 104 11.25 -6.67 11.59
C VAL A 104 10.95 -6.47 13.08
N VAL A 105 10.76 -7.58 13.81
CA VAL A 105 10.46 -7.56 15.25
C VAL A 105 11.67 -7.03 16.03
N GLU A 106 12.88 -7.47 15.69
CA GLU A 106 14.11 -7.01 16.35
C GLU A 106 14.46 -5.56 15.99
N ALA A 107 14.24 -5.14 14.75
CA ALA A 107 14.40 -3.76 14.33
C ALA A 107 13.44 -2.84 15.11
N ASP A 108 12.15 -3.20 15.20
CA ASP A 108 11.13 -2.47 15.95
C ASP A 108 11.49 -2.34 17.45
N ARG A 109 11.93 -3.44 18.08
CA ARG A 109 12.41 -3.45 19.48
C ARG A 109 13.54 -2.47 19.75
N THR A 110 14.36 -2.20 18.74
CA THR A 110 15.51 -1.27 18.85
C THR A 110 15.19 0.13 18.31
N GLY A 111 13.95 0.39 17.88
CA GLY A 111 13.52 1.67 17.31
C GLY A 111 14.18 1.97 15.97
N ARG A 112 14.59 0.95 15.21
CA ARG A 112 15.25 1.08 13.90
C ARG A 112 14.31 0.58 12.80
N ALA A 113 14.41 1.17 11.61
CA ALA A 113 13.76 0.60 10.43
C ALA A 113 14.46 -0.72 10.04
N VAL A 114 13.71 -1.69 9.52
CA VAL A 114 14.27 -2.99 9.10
C VAL A 114 15.36 -2.83 8.04
N ILE A 115 15.22 -1.87 7.12
CA ILE A 115 16.23 -1.57 6.09
C ILE A 115 17.56 -1.09 6.68
N ASP A 116 17.52 -0.41 7.82
CA ASP A 116 18.73 0.03 8.53
C ASP A 116 19.30 -1.07 9.41
N TYR A 117 18.43 -1.93 9.95
CA TYR A 117 18.79 -3.04 10.84
C TYR A 117 19.42 -4.22 10.09
N ASP A 118 18.75 -4.70 9.05
CA ASP A 118 19.17 -5.79 8.18
C ASP A 118 18.72 -5.53 6.73
N VAL A 119 19.62 -4.98 5.94
CA VAL A 119 19.39 -4.68 4.51
C VAL A 119 19.18 -5.95 3.66
N THR A 120 19.56 -7.11 4.16
CA THR A 120 19.44 -8.40 3.46
C THR A 120 18.17 -9.17 3.82
N ALA A 121 17.36 -8.63 4.74
CA ALA A 121 16.10 -9.23 5.14
C ALA A 121 15.16 -9.39 3.92
N PRO A 122 14.52 -10.56 3.73
CA PRO A 122 13.60 -10.80 2.61
C PRO A 122 12.51 -9.73 2.44
N ILE A 123 12.03 -9.15 3.54
CA ILE A 123 11.05 -8.05 3.49
C ILE A 123 11.58 -6.81 2.77
N VAL A 124 12.87 -6.48 2.88
CA VAL A 124 13.47 -5.30 2.24
C VAL A 124 13.44 -5.47 0.71
N GLU A 125 13.72 -6.68 0.23
CA GLU A 125 13.67 -7.00 -1.20
C GLU A 125 12.23 -6.90 -1.74
N GLU A 126 11.25 -7.48 -1.02
CA GLU A 126 9.83 -7.41 -1.43
C GLU A 126 9.29 -5.97 -1.42
N LEU A 127 9.61 -5.17 -0.40
CA LEU A 127 9.20 -3.77 -0.34
C LEU A 127 9.84 -2.94 -1.46
N SER A 128 11.09 -3.25 -1.83
CA SER A 128 11.76 -2.61 -2.97
C SER A 128 11.04 -2.93 -4.28
N ARG A 129 10.63 -4.18 -4.49
CA ARG A 129 9.81 -4.58 -5.66
C ARG A 129 8.49 -3.83 -5.72
N VAL A 130 7.79 -3.68 -4.58
CA VAL A 130 6.53 -2.92 -4.50
C VAL A 130 6.76 -1.45 -4.84
N ALA A 131 7.81 -0.84 -4.29
CA ALA A 131 8.14 0.55 -4.58
C ALA A 131 8.43 0.76 -6.09
N ASP A 132 9.22 -0.12 -6.70
CA ASP A 132 9.53 -0.08 -8.13
C ASP A 132 8.27 -0.26 -9.00
N PHE A 133 7.38 -1.17 -8.62
CA PHE A 133 6.10 -1.37 -9.28
C PHE A 133 5.26 -0.08 -9.24
N LEU A 134 5.08 0.51 -8.06
CA LEU A 134 4.29 1.73 -7.89
C LEU A 134 4.89 2.91 -8.66
N LEU A 135 6.21 3.06 -8.63
CA LEU A 135 6.90 4.12 -9.36
C LEU A 135 6.77 3.98 -10.87
N ARG A 136 6.58 2.76 -11.41
CA ARG A 136 6.32 2.56 -12.84
C ARG A 136 4.86 2.84 -13.16
N GLU A 137 3.95 2.22 -12.42
CA GLU A 137 2.52 2.27 -12.67
C GLU A 137 1.94 3.69 -12.54
N ILE A 138 2.36 4.42 -11.50
CA ILE A 138 1.87 5.78 -11.25
C ILE A 138 2.52 6.79 -12.21
N LYS A 139 3.81 6.64 -12.56
CA LYS A 139 4.50 7.59 -13.47
C LYS A 139 4.00 7.51 -14.91
N VAL A 140 3.55 6.34 -15.37
CA VAL A 140 3.01 6.19 -16.74
C VAL A 140 1.77 7.06 -16.95
N ASN A 141 0.98 7.30 -15.91
CA ASN A 141 -0.26 8.09 -15.99
C ASN A 141 -0.06 9.61 -15.77
N GLY A 142 1.08 10.03 -15.22
CA GLY A 142 1.39 11.44 -14.94
C GLY A 142 1.76 12.30 -16.16
N ASN A 143 1.92 11.71 -17.36
CA ASN A 143 2.34 12.42 -18.59
C ASN A 143 1.18 12.74 -19.57
N GLY A 144 -0.08 12.60 -19.14
CA GLY A 144 -1.26 12.75 -20.02
C GLY A 144 -2.01 14.07 -19.99
N ALA A 145 -1.60 15.07 -19.19
CA ALA A 145 -2.34 16.31 -19.03
C ALA A 145 -1.46 17.55 -19.13
N GLY A 146 -1.22 18.00 -20.37
CA GLY A 146 -0.61 19.29 -20.70
C GLY A 146 0.45 19.13 -21.80
N GLY A 147 0.26 19.59 -23.03
CA GLY A 147 -0.77 20.39 -23.66
C GLY A 147 -0.27 20.77 -25.05
N ASN A 148 -1.22 21.00 -25.97
CA ASN A 148 -1.09 21.56 -27.33
C ASN A 148 -0.14 20.89 -28.32
#